data_AF-A0A1L9VRE1-F1
#
_entry.id   AF-A0A1L9VRE1-F1
#
_cell.length_a   1.000
_cell.length_b   1.000
_cell.length_c   1.000
_cell.angle_alpha   90.00
_cell.angle_beta   90.00
_cell.angle_gamma   90.00
#
_symmetry.space_group_name_H-M   'P 1'
#
loop_
_entity.id
_entity.type
_entity.pdbx_description
1 polymer ?
#
loop_
_entity_poly.entity_id
_entity_poly.type
_entity_poly.pdbx_seq_one_letter_code
_entity_poly.pdbx_strand_id
1 'polypeptide(L)'
;MGISSYHSNGQRPLGPDSTVPKEECERIIQTLLQKVSYKYPKLEHRSDLKPKLENNLRALGLGDDLIQRHNGAAISTTLPITVLTGDLAAEIRGPLHRYAGQLVKGEQHEHVLLIAMTRWLAQHAREFGVFGGNMLIKSTVDCISAKHMRLVRIVD
;
A
#
# COMPACT_ATOMS: atom_id res chain seq x y z
N MET A 1 -24.46 -3.54 46.61
CA MET A 1 -24.55 -2.85 45.31
C MET A 1 -23.32 -1.97 45.17
N GLY A 2 -22.33 -2.39 44.40
CA GLY A 2 -21.13 -1.62 44.12
C GLY A 2 -21.07 -1.33 42.64
N ILE A 3 -21.27 -0.07 42.26
CA ILE A 3 -21.15 0.40 40.87
C ILE A 3 -19.66 0.65 40.66
N SER A 4 -19.02 -0.21 39.86
CA SER A 4 -17.63 -0.05 39.43
C SER A 4 -17.56 1.09 38.43
N SER A 5 -16.88 2.16 38.81
CA SER A 5 -16.59 3.31 37.98
C SER A 5 -15.58 2.94 36.89
N TYR A 6 -16.01 3.05 35.63
CA TYR A 6 -15.10 3.03 34.50
C TYR A 6 -14.21 4.28 34.56
N HIS A 7 -12.90 4.08 34.76
CA HIS A 7 -11.91 5.12 34.52
C HIS A 7 -11.89 5.47 33.03
N SER A 8 -12.56 6.55 32.68
CA SER A 8 -12.38 7.27 31.43
C SER A 8 -10.99 7.91 31.43
N ASN A 9 -10.01 7.19 30.87
CA ASN A 9 -8.72 7.78 30.50
C ASN A 9 -8.97 8.82 29.40
N GLY A 10 -8.75 10.09 29.74
CA GLY A 10 -8.88 11.21 28.82
C GLY A 10 -7.86 11.11 27.69
N GLN A 11 -8.26 10.49 26.57
CA GLN A 11 -7.56 10.67 25.31
C GLN A 11 -8.00 12.01 24.73
N ARG A 12 -7.11 13.01 24.79
CA ARG A 12 -7.28 14.22 23.98
C ARG A 12 -7.26 13.79 22.51
N PRO A 13 -8.19 14.28 21.67
CA PRO A 13 -8.10 14.07 20.23
C PRO A 13 -6.77 14.61 19.73
N LEU A 14 -5.98 13.77 19.07
CA LEU A 14 -4.74 14.21 18.42
C LEU A 14 -5.13 15.16 17.28
N GLY A 15 -4.87 16.46 17.48
CA GLY A 15 -5.03 17.47 16.44
C GLY A 15 -3.99 17.27 15.31
N PRO A 16 -4.26 17.80 14.11
CA PRO A 16 -3.38 17.64 12.95
C PRO A 16 -1.96 18.21 13.15
N ASP A 17 -1.76 19.12 14.11
CA ASP A 17 -0.48 19.77 14.43
C ASP A 17 0.23 19.19 15.67
N SER A 18 -0.26 18.07 16.20
CA SER A 18 0.31 17.42 17.37
C SER A 18 1.61 16.69 17.03
N THR A 19 2.76 17.22 17.43
CA THR A 19 4.03 16.50 17.44
C THR A 19 4.02 15.46 18.56
N VAL A 20 3.59 14.24 18.24
CA VAL A 20 3.71 13.10 19.14
C VAL A 20 5.21 12.78 19.30
N PRO A 21 5.73 12.75 20.53
CA PRO A 21 7.11 12.36 20.78
C PRO A 21 7.38 10.94 20.26
N LYS A 22 8.58 10.71 19.73
CA LYS A 22 8.97 9.40 19.16
C LYS A 22 8.76 8.27 20.17
N GLU A 23 9.06 8.54 21.43
CA GLU A 23 8.95 7.62 22.57
C GLU A 23 7.50 7.20 22.82
N GLU A 24 6.55 8.12 22.61
CA GLU A 24 5.13 7.83 22.73
C GLU A 24 4.62 6.95 21.59
N CYS A 25 5.08 7.21 20.36
CA CYS A 25 4.82 6.34 19.21
C CYS A 25 5.38 4.93 19.44
N GLU A 26 6.62 4.80 19.90
CA GLU A 26 7.26 3.52 20.19
C GLU A 26 6.46 2.71 21.22
N ARG A 27 6.02 3.36 22.30
CA ARG A 27 5.20 2.74 23.34
C ARG A 27 3.85 2.25 22.80
N ILE A 28 3.18 3.05 21.97
CA ILE A 28 1.91 2.66 21.32
C ILE A 28 2.13 1.44 20.43
N ILE A 29 3.16 1.46 19.58
CA ILE A 29 3.50 0.36 18.67
C ILE A 29 3.80 -0.91 19.45
N GLN A 30 4.66 -0.84 20.48
CA GLN A 30 5.01 -2.00 21.30
C GLN A 30 3.79 -2.59 22.01
N THR A 31 2.91 -1.74 22.54
CA THR A 31 1.66 -2.18 23.17
C THR A 31 0.77 -2.93 22.18
N LEU A 32 0.65 -2.41 20.95
CA LEU A 32 -0.12 -3.06 19.89
C LEU A 32 0.47 -4.41 19.52
N LEU A 33 1.78 -4.47 19.24
CA LEU A 33 2.48 -5.69 18.87
C LEU A 33 2.37 -6.78 19.94
N GLN A 34 2.45 -6.40 21.22
CA GLN A 34 2.25 -7.32 22.34
C GLN A 34 0.82 -7.87 22.38
N LYS A 35 -0.20 -7.02 22.22
CA LYS A 35 -1.61 -7.43 22.26
C LYS A 35 -1.96 -8.47 21.19
N VAL A 36 -1.38 -8.34 19.99
CA VAL A 36 -1.61 -9.30 18.90
C VAL A 36 -0.65 -10.49 18.95
N SER A 37 0.15 -10.62 20.02
CA SER A 37 1.19 -11.65 20.16
C SER A 37 2.14 -11.69 18.96
N TYR A 38 2.43 -10.53 18.35
CA TYR A 38 3.27 -10.45 17.17
C TYR A 38 4.68 -10.90 17.51
N LYS A 39 5.18 -11.87 16.75
CA LYS A 39 6.58 -12.29 16.79
C LYS A 39 7.25 -11.75 15.56
N TYR A 40 8.38 -11.05 15.74
CA TYR A 40 9.20 -10.65 14.61
C TYR A 40 9.55 -11.89 13.80
N PRO A 41 9.29 -11.89 12.48
CA PRO A 41 9.69 -12.98 11.63
C PRO A 41 11.22 -13.09 11.65
N LYS A 42 11.74 -14.32 11.62
CA LYS A 42 13.17 -14.55 11.44
C LYS A 42 13.55 -14.02 10.06
N LEU A 43 14.45 -13.04 10.01
CA LEU A 43 14.93 -12.48 8.77
C LEU A 43 15.93 -13.47 8.16
N GLU A 44 15.47 -14.25 7.18
CA GLU A 44 16.36 -15.06 6.36
C GLU A 44 16.84 -14.22 5.17
N HIS A 45 18.16 -14.00 5.11
CA HIS A 45 18.75 -13.31 3.97
C HIS A 45 18.74 -14.24 2.76
N ARG A 46 17.81 -13.99 1.84
CA ARG A 46 17.68 -14.72 0.58
C ARG A 46 18.17 -13.88 -0.60
N SER A 47 19.42 -14.09 -0.98
CA SER A 47 20.07 -13.39 -2.09
C SER A 47 19.43 -13.67 -3.46
N ASP A 48 18.67 -14.76 -3.58
CA ASP A 48 17.96 -15.13 -4.81
C ASP A 48 16.67 -14.34 -5.04
N LEU A 49 16.16 -13.64 -4.02
CA LEU A 49 14.91 -12.89 -4.13
C LEU A 49 15.04 -11.65 -5.01
N LYS A 50 16.15 -10.91 -4.90
CA LYS A 50 16.39 -9.70 -5.69
C LYS A 50 16.38 -9.96 -7.21
N PRO A 51 17.16 -10.91 -7.76
CA PRO A 51 17.13 -11.18 -9.19
C PRO A 51 15.78 -11.75 -9.66
N LYS A 52 15.13 -12.61 -8.86
CA LYS A 52 13.78 -13.11 -9.18
C LYS A 52 12.76 -11.99 -9.28
N LEU A 53 12.85 -11.04 -8.38
CA LEU A 53 12.01 -9.85 -8.35
C LEU A 53 12.23 -8.95 -9.56
N GLU A 54 13.47 -8.58 -9.86
CA GLU A 54 13.77 -7.76 -11.04
C GLU A 54 13.25 -8.42 -12.32
N ASN A 55 13.39 -9.75 -12.44
CA ASN A 55 12.83 -10.51 -13.55
C ASN A 55 11.29 -10.48 -13.59
N ASN A 56 10.62 -10.58 -12.44
CA ASN A 56 9.16 -10.44 -12.37
C ASN A 56 8.69 -9.05 -12.79
N LEU A 57 9.39 -7.98 -12.38
CA LEU A 57 9.06 -6.61 -12.77
C LEU A 57 9.24 -6.40 -14.28
N ARG A 58 10.31 -6.94 -14.86
CA ARG A 58 10.52 -6.96 -16.31
C ARG A 58 9.41 -7.73 -17.03
N ALA A 59 8.98 -8.87 -16.50
CA ALA A 59 7.87 -9.65 -17.07
C ALA A 59 6.54 -8.89 -17.02
N LEU A 60 6.36 -7.98 -16.06
CA LEU A 60 5.21 -7.06 -16.02
C LEU A 60 5.33 -5.90 -17.02
N GLY A 61 6.50 -5.71 -17.65
CA GLY A 61 6.78 -4.69 -18.65
C GLY A 61 7.48 -3.44 -18.09
N LEU A 62 8.05 -3.51 -16.89
CA LEU A 62 8.76 -2.38 -16.28
C LEU A 62 10.20 -2.31 -16.81
N GLY A 63 10.62 -1.10 -17.19
CA GLY A 63 11.97 -0.82 -17.65
C GLY A 63 13.01 -0.88 -16.53
N ASP A 64 14.27 -1.17 -16.89
CA ASP A 64 15.38 -1.26 -15.94
C ASP A 64 15.63 0.06 -15.20
N ASP A 65 15.31 1.20 -15.82
CA ASP A 65 15.43 2.52 -15.24
C ASP A 65 14.47 2.74 -14.05
N LEU A 66 13.24 2.25 -14.15
CA LEU A 66 12.26 2.26 -13.05
C LEU A 66 12.65 1.27 -11.94
N ILE A 67 13.15 0.10 -12.31
CA ILE A 67 13.57 -0.94 -11.37
C ILE A 67 14.79 -0.46 -10.55
N GLN A 68 15.76 0.19 -11.19
CA GLN A 68 16.95 0.74 -10.54
C GLN A 68 16.60 1.94 -9.64
N ARG A 69 15.77 2.87 -10.12
CA ARG A 69 15.35 4.06 -9.36
C ARG A 69 14.69 3.72 -8.01
N HIS A 70 13.99 2.59 -7.93
CA HIS A 70 13.26 2.18 -6.74
C HIS A 70 13.85 0.96 -6.03
N ASN A 71 15.12 0.64 -6.31
CA ASN A 71 15.89 -0.41 -5.64
C ASN A 71 15.10 -1.73 -5.52
N GLY A 72 14.68 -2.31 -6.66
CA GLY A 72 14.12 -3.65 -6.87
C GLY A 72 13.34 -4.31 -5.72
N ALA A 73 14.04 -4.65 -4.62
CA ALA A 73 13.55 -5.16 -3.35
C ALA A 73 12.31 -4.45 -2.76
N ALA A 74 12.21 -3.12 -2.89
CA ALA A 74 11.07 -2.35 -2.37
C ALA A 74 9.83 -2.37 -3.28
N ILE A 75 9.84 -3.16 -4.36
CA ILE A 75 8.79 -3.14 -5.39
C ILE A 75 8.04 -4.49 -5.45
N SER A 76 8.59 -5.64 -5.04
CA SER A 76 7.89 -6.95 -5.24
C SER A 76 6.68 -7.15 -4.35
N THR A 77 6.88 -6.91 -3.07
CA THR A 77 5.90 -7.16 -2.00
C THR A 77 4.96 -5.97 -1.83
N THR A 78 5.31 -4.86 -2.47
CA THR A 78 4.75 -3.55 -2.26
C THR A 78 4.45 -2.87 -3.58
N LEU A 79 4.47 -3.51 -4.76
CA LEU A 79 4.17 -2.82 -6.04
C LEU A 79 2.89 -1.97 -5.96
N PRO A 80 1.77 -2.46 -5.39
CA PRO A 80 0.61 -1.61 -5.13
C PRO A 80 0.96 -0.49 -4.15
N ILE A 81 1.59 -0.80 -3.02
CA ILE A 81 1.99 0.17 -1.99
C ILE A 81 2.92 1.26 -2.57
N THR A 82 4.01 0.94 -3.26
CA THR A 82 4.95 1.87 -3.89
C THR A 82 4.28 2.77 -4.94
N VAL A 83 3.37 2.21 -5.76
CA VAL A 83 2.53 2.99 -6.70
C VAL A 83 1.55 3.91 -5.94
N LEU A 84 1.05 3.49 -4.76
CA LEU A 84 0.01 4.18 -3.98
C LEU A 84 0.54 5.12 -2.88
N THR A 85 1.80 4.99 -2.48
CA THR A 85 2.37 5.67 -1.31
C THR A 85 3.67 6.41 -1.58
N GLY A 86 4.30 6.26 -2.76
CA GLY A 86 5.56 6.92 -3.10
C GLY A 86 5.42 8.05 -4.13
N ASP A 87 6.57 8.61 -4.54
CA ASP A 87 6.69 9.70 -5.54
C ASP A 87 6.05 9.35 -6.90
N LEU A 88 5.94 8.05 -7.21
CA LEU A 88 5.24 7.53 -8.39
C LEU A 88 3.76 7.95 -8.43
N ALA A 89 3.11 8.17 -7.27
CA ALA A 89 1.74 8.66 -7.19
C ALA A 89 1.59 10.07 -7.79
N ALA A 90 2.64 10.89 -7.75
CA ALA A 90 2.65 12.21 -8.38
C ALA A 90 2.79 12.09 -9.90
N GLU A 91 3.67 11.22 -10.40
CA GLU A 91 3.88 10.98 -11.84
C GLU A 91 2.65 10.39 -12.52
N ILE A 92 1.93 9.50 -11.84
CA ILE A 92 0.72 8.86 -12.38
C ILE A 92 -0.57 9.63 -12.07
N ARG A 93 -0.52 10.80 -11.39
CA ARG A 93 -1.72 11.50 -10.88
C ARG A 93 -2.80 11.70 -11.94
N GLY A 94 -2.41 12.12 -13.16
CA GLY A 94 -3.33 12.28 -14.29
C GLY A 94 -3.93 10.96 -14.77
N PRO A 95 -3.11 9.98 -15.17
CA PRO A 95 -3.57 8.63 -15.53
C PRO A 95 -4.41 7.93 -14.45
N LEU A 96 -4.10 8.15 -13.18
CA LEU A 96 -4.77 7.52 -12.03
C LEU A 96 -6.25 7.92 -11.94
N HIS A 97 -6.61 9.13 -12.38
CA HIS A 97 -8.00 9.59 -12.43
C HIS A 97 -8.85 8.73 -13.36
N ARG A 98 -8.29 8.29 -14.50
CA ARG A 98 -8.98 7.44 -15.47
C ARG A 98 -8.90 5.95 -15.13
N TYR A 99 -7.91 5.56 -14.33
CA TYR A 99 -7.60 4.16 -14.07
C TYR A 99 -8.75 3.37 -13.44
N ALA A 100 -9.39 3.89 -12.39
CA ALA A 100 -10.50 3.18 -11.74
C ALA A 100 -11.67 2.95 -12.72
N GLY A 101 -11.99 3.96 -13.53
CA GLY A 101 -13.01 3.85 -14.58
C GLY A 101 -12.64 2.84 -15.67
N GLN A 102 -11.39 2.87 -16.14
CA GLN A 102 -10.88 1.92 -17.13
C GLN A 102 -10.90 0.49 -16.60
N LEU A 103 -10.52 0.29 -15.33
CA LEU A 103 -10.48 -1.03 -14.70
C LEU A 103 -11.88 -1.64 -14.57
N VAL A 104 -12.88 -0.84 -14.20
CA VAL A 104 -14.29 -1.27 -14.13
C VAL A 104 -14.85 -1.62 -15.52
N LYS A 105 -14.44 -0.86 -16.56
CA LYS A 105 -14.92 -1.06 -17.94
C LYS A 105 -14.12 -2.11 -18.72
N GLY A 106 -13.01 -2.60 -18.18
CA GLY A 106 -12.09 -3.49 -18.90
C GLY A 106 -11.35 -2.80 -20.06
N GLU A 107 -11.19 -1.49 -19.99
CA GLU A 107 -10.48 -0.70 -21.01
C GLU A 107 -8.96 -0.81 -20.84
N GLN A 108 -8.22 -0.60 -21.92
CA GLN A 108 -6.75 -0.60 -21.86
C GLN A 108 -6.23 0.60 -21.06
N HIS A 109 -5.15 0.38 -20.33
CA HIS A 109 -4.45 1.40 -19.56
C HIS A 109 -3.30 1.98 -20.39
N GLU A 110 -3.11 3.31 -20.35
CA GLU A 110 -2.04 3.99 -21.09
C GLU A 110 -0.70 3.97 -20.33
N HIS A 111 -0.75 3.98 -19.00
CA HIS A 111 0.45 4.14 -18.18
C HIS A 111 1.09 2.79 -17.82
N VAL A 112 2.39 2.63 -18.08
CA VAL A 112 3.12 1.36 -17.88
C VAL A 112 3.00 0.79 -16.45
N LEU A 113 3.04 1.66 -15.43
CA LEU A 113 2.83 1.24 -14.03
C LEU A 113 1.42 0.74 -13.75
N LEU A 114 0.40 1.36 -14.37
CA LEU A 114 -1.00 0.96 -14.20
C LEU A 114 -1.29 -0.35 -14.92
N ILE A 115 -0.67 -0.56 -16.09
CA ILE A 115 -0.67 -1.85 -16.79
C ILE A 115 -0.02 -2.92 -15.91
N ALA A 116 1.19 -2.66 -15.37
CA ALA A 116 1.90 -3.58 -14.50
C ALA A 116 1.09 -3.91 -13.24
N MET A 117 0.43 -2.90 -12.63
CA MET A 117 -0.44 -3.07 -11.48
C MET A 117 -1.66 -3.94 -11.81
N THR A 118 -2.30 -3.72 -12.96
CA THR A 118 -3.45 -4.52 -13.40
C THR A 118 -3.07 -5.98 -13.63
N ARG A 119 -1.93 -6.22 -14.28
CA ARG A 119 -1.38 -7.57 -14.48
C ARG A 119 -1.05 -8.24 -13.16
N TRP A 120 -0.44 -7.50 -12.24
CA TRP A 120 -0.13 -7.99 -10.90
C TRP A 120 -1.41 -8.38 -10.13
N LEU A 121 -2.44 -7.53 -10.16
CA LEU A 121 -3.74 -7.83 -9.55
C LEU A 121 -4.38 -9.07 -10.17
N ALA A 122 -4.39 -9.18 -11.50
CA ALA A 122 -4.97 -10.33 -12.19
C ALA A 122 -4.24 -11.64 -11.88
N GLN A 123 -2.93 -11.58 -11.67
CA GLN A 123 -2.10 -12.73 -11.29
C GLN A 123 -2.37 -13.15 -9.84
N HIS A 124 -2.27 -12.21 -8.90
CA HIS A 124 -2.33 -12.53 -7.46
C HIS A 124 -3.76 -12.69 -6.96
N ALA A 125 -4.77 -12.06 -7.57
CA ALA A 125 -6.17 -12.26 -7.20
C ALA A 125 -6.60 -13.74 -7.29
N ARG A 126 -6.00 -14.50 -8.21
CA ARG A 126 -6.28 -15.94 -8.39
C ARG A 126 -5.83 -16.77 -7.19
N GLU A 127 -4.79 -16.34 -6.48
CA GLU A 127 -4.25 -17.03 -5.30
C GLU A 127 -5.23 -17.00 -4.12
N PHE A 128 -6.16 -16.03 -4.09
CA PHE A 128 -7.13 -15.83 -3.01
C PHE A 128 -8.55 -16.32 -3.35
N GLY A 129 -8.73 -16.98 -4.50
CA GLY A 129 -10.04 -17.39 -5.01
C GLY A 129 -10.94 -16.21 -5.41
N VAL A 130 -12.17 -16.50 -5.84
CA VAL A 130 -13.08 -15.48 -6.41
C VAL A 130 -13.38 -14.35 -5.42
N PHE A 131 -13.76 -14.68 -4.18
CA PHE A 131 -14.10 -13.68 -3.18
C PHE A 131 -12.88 -12.85 -2.75
N GLY A 132 -11.78 -13.53 -2.37
CA GLY A 132 -10.57 -12.84 -1.90
C GLY A 132 -9.91 -12.00 -2.98
N GLY A 133 -9.88 -12.50 -4.23
CA GLY A 133 -9.41 -11.75 -5.38
C GLY A 133 -10.24 -10.49 -5.65
N ASN A 134 -11.57 -10.58 -5.59
CA ASN A 134 -12.45 -9.41 -5.73
C ASN A 134 -12.21 -8.37 -4.62
N MET A 135 -11.99 -8.82 -3.38
CA MET A 135 -11.67 -7.92 -2.26
C MET A 135 -10.32 -7.23 -2.42
N LEU A 136 -9.31 -7.93 -2.95
CA LEU A 136 -8.00 -7.35 -3.25
C LEU A 136 -8.10 -6.24 -4.30
N ILE A 137 -8.82 -6.51 -5.40
CA ILE A 137 -9.05 -5.54 -6.48
C ILE A 137 -9.81 -4.33 -5.94
N LYS A 138 -10.93 -4.55 -5.24
CA LYS A 138 -11.74 -3.48 -4.64
C LYS A 138 -10.90 -2.60 -3.71
N SER A 139 -10.19 -3.20 -2.77
CA SER A 139 -9.37 -2.46 -1.79
C SER A 139 -8.28 -1.63 -2.46
N THR A 140 -7.73 -2.13 -3.56
CA THR A 140 -6.75 -1.42 -4.36
C THR A 140 -7.38 -0.20 -5.05
N VAL A 141 -8.55 -0.35 -5.69
CA VAL A 141 -9.30 0.74 -6.31
C VAL A 141 -9.72 1.80 -5.28
N ASP A 142 -10.20 1.37 -4.11
CA ASP A 142 -10.57 2.28 -3.02
C ASP A 142 -9.38 3.10 -2.55
N CYS A 143 -8.21 2.46 -2.39
CA CYS A 143 -6.99 3.14 -1.98
C CYS A 143 -6.53 4.17 -3.02
N ILE A 144 -6.57 3.82 -4.30
CA ILE A 144 -6.29 4.74 -5.42
C ILE A 144 -7.22 5.96 -5.37
N SER A 145 -8.52 5.70 -5.23
CA SER A 145 -9.54 6.74 -5.23
C SER A 145 -9.38 7.68 -4.03
N ALA A 146 -9.10 7.15 -2.85
CA ALA A 146 -8.84 7.94 -1.64
C ALA A 146 -7.58 8.81 -1.77
N LYS A 147 -6.52 8.31 -2.40
CA LYS A 147 -5.28 9.05 -2.65
C LYS A 147 -5.50 10.20 -3.64
N HIS A 148 -6.30 9.98 -4.68
CA HIS A 148 -6.71 11.04 -5.59
C HIS A 148 -7.43 12.18 -4.83
N MET A 149 -8.41 11.86 -3.98
CA MET A 149 -9.13 12.89 -3.19
C MET A 149 -8.21 13.69 -2.26
N ARG A 150 -7.22 13.05 -1.64
CA ARG A 150 -6.23 13.77 -0.79
C ARG A 150 -5.30 14.67 -1.60
N LEU A 151 -4.92 14.23 -2.79
CA LEU A 151 -4.03 14.99 -3.68
C LEU A 151 -4.71 16.22 -4.29
N VAL A 152 -6.02 16.18 -4.52
CA VAL A 152 -6.82 17.35 -4.94
C VAL A 152 -6.88 18.41 -3.84
N ARG A 153 -7.07 18.01 -2.57
CA ARG A 153 -7.18 18.94 -1.42
C ARG A 153 -5.90 19.68 -1.00
N ILE A 154 -4.74 19.34 -1.56
CA ILE A 154 -3.46 20.01 -1.22
C ILE A 154 -3.14 21.13 -2.24
N VAL A 155 -3.89 21.21 -3.34
CA VAL A 155 -3.63 22.16 -4.45
C VAL A 155 -4.71 23.25 -4.54
N ASP A 156 -5.75 23.17 -3.70
CA ASP A 156 -6.78 24.21 -3.49
C ASP A 156 -6.53 24.92 -2.15
#